data_AF-A0A7S2XCB9-F1
#
_entry.id   AF-A0A7S2XCB9-F1
#
_cell.length_a   1.000
_cell.length_b   1.000
_cell.length_c   1.000
_cell.angle_alpha   90.00
_cell.angle_beta   90.00
_cell.angle_gamma   90.00
#
_symmetry.space_group_name_H-M   'P 1'
#
loop_
_entity.id
_entity.type
_entity.pdbx_description
1 polymer ?
#
loop_
_entity_poly.entity_id
_entity_poly.type
_entity_poly.pdbx_seq_one_letter_code
_entity_poly.pdbx_strand_id
1 'polypeptide(L)'
;GGTSLLARLKAHRPQPLTQRMRGGAVPVQRPGRYGKAQSGGVSESGSVAGDGSNGYSSSFRCPYRLRKRGFILLAVVTVLAILGMGGVLEKTRRFLIRRVRILGQSSVWIEGWTVVSPGSHATWMRAKQYYEQQLPLIRSAALNYTVHSYFAEVGDYVTTPDMGWYEIIGFRAKTMARALKEEGRNDFRVEKDKCEMLSFFQRNRFPMPPVLKVWRNKGEAKYELEKHNDQLMGSSRFPVFLKCCHLTQGSSKSTIPLPSLGYVNKQWPYLNRWIDTKWAYRSDDWERPWAADMNQLTDSLLPGLLIQAPFQIPKGEGVQFMELKVEVLYGRAYLAVANEPYKGTIVTRNGVIETYPTLKHQITNHAVLNPPETKWVQEEGHLPKVWALAERAAKIMAVDEVRIDIFIRRGDPAGLAINENSLSSGMGYRMHFNFMSKVWAQGHLERWYKTYSSEVPIYLHTEVDSPNFDGGPVKGTPEQDI
;
A
#
# COMPACT_ATOMS: atom_id res chain seq x y z
N GLY A 1 -57.56 -15.60 48.15
CA GLY A 1 -56.57 -15.93 47.11
C GLY A 1 -56.90 -15.14 45.87
N GLY A 2 -55.98 -14.63 45.08
CA GLY A 2 -54.51 -14.54 45.14
C GLY A 2 -54.15 -13.46 44.10
N THR A 3 -53.41 -12.40 44.45
CA THR A 3 -51.94 -12.28 44.34
C THR A 3 -51.43 -12.53 42.91
N SER A 4 -51.09 -11.47 42.16
CA SER A 4 -49.77 -10.79 42.06
C SER A 4 -49.13 -11.13 40.70
N LEU A 5 -48.29 -10.33 40.03
CA LEU A 5 -47.18 -9.54 40.54
C LEU A 5 -46.78 -8.53 39.43
N LEU A 6 -47.00 -7.24 39.69
CA LEU A 6 -46.45 -6.13 38.89
C LEU A 6 -45.65 -5.28 39.86
N ALA A 7 -44.35 -5.56 39.97
CA ALA A 7 -43.41 -4.75 40.75
C ALA A 7 -41.98 -4.99 40.28
N ARG A 8 -41.31 -3.90 39.88
CA ARG A 8 -39.98 -3.45 40.33
C ARG A 8 -39.19 -2.77 39.20
N LEU A 9 -39.32 -1.45 39.10
CA LEU A 9 -38.17 -0.58 38.85
C LEU A 9 -38.32 0.66 39.72
N LYS A 10 -37.67 0.61 40.90
CA LYS A 10 -37.47 1.77 41.77
C LYS A 10 -36.23 2.51 41.31
N ALA A 11 -36.35 3.83 41.33
CA ALA A 11 -35.33 4.82 41.06
C ALA A 11 -34.09 4.69 41.98
N HIS A 12 -32.91 4.86 41.38
CA HIS A 12 -31.75 5.43 42.06
C HIS A 12 -31.09 6.47 41.16
N ARG A 13 -31.14 7.73 41.64
CA ARG A 13 -30.31 8.85 41.17
C ARG A 13 -28.83 8.56 41.48
N PRO A 14 -27.89 8.91 40.61
CA PRO A 14 -26.53 9.24 41.04
C PRO A 14 -26.46 10.73 41.40
N GLN A 15 -25.98 11.02 42.61
CA GLN A 15 -25.49 12.34 43.00
C GLN A 15 -24.12 12.63 42.35
N PRO A 16 -23.76 13.91 42.15
CA PRO A 16 -22.47 14.31 41.59
C PRO A 16 -21.39 14.26 42.68
N LEU A 17 -20.30 13.55 42.43
CA LEU A 17 -19.09 13.63 43.25
C LEU A 17 -17.97 14.25 42.42
N THR A 18 -17.85 15.56 42.56
CA THR A 18 -16.60 16.29 42.37
C THR A 18 -15.59 15.82 43.40
N GLN A 19 -14.52 15.18 42.96
CA GLN A 19 -13.28 15.14 43.74
C GLN A 19 -12.07 15.33 42.82
N ARG A 20 -11.50 16.53 42.92
CA ARG A 20 -10.12 16.84 42.54
C ARG A 20 -9.18 15.84 43.24
N MET A 21 -8.35 15.15 42.46
CA MET A 21 -7.02 14.79 42.91
C MET A 21 -5.99 15.29 41.90
N ARG A 22 -5.18 16.25 42.37
CA ARG A 22 -3.89 16.60 41.82
C ARG A 22 -2.93 15.45 42.11
N GLY A 23 -2.15 15.01 41.12
CA GLY A 23 -1.11 14.01 41.34
C GLY A 23 -0.17 13.88 40.15
N GLY A 24 0.91 14.65 40.18
CA GLY A 24 2.25 14.26 39.70
C GLY A 24 2.42 13.91 38.22
N ALA A 25 2.79 14.90 37.41
CA ALA A 25 3.49 14.66 36.15
C ALA A 25 4.84 13.99 36.43
N VAL A 26 5.05 12.79 35.88
CA VAL A 26 6.37 12.13 35.80
C VAL A 26 7.05 12.64 34.53
N PRO A 27 8.23 13.28 34.60
CA PRO A 27 8.95 13.68 33.40
C PRO A 27 9.54 12.46 32.71
N VAL A 28 9.13 12.24 31.46
CA VAL A 28 9.79 11.31 30.55
C VAL A 28 11.17 11.87 30.21
N GLN A 29 12.21 11.28 30.82
CA GLN A 29 13.59 11.51 30.46
C GLN A 29 13.83 11.03 29.01
N ARG A 30 14.22 11.97 28.14
CA ARG A 30 14.79 11.66 26.83
C ARG A 30 16.23 11.15 27.03
N PRO A 31 16.65 10.04 26.41
CA PRO A 31 18.06 9.66 26.41
C PRO A 31 18.87 10.68 25.59
N GLY A 32 19.96 11.13 26.21
CA GLY A 32 20.79 12.25 25.80
C GLY A 32 21.49 12.07 24.45
N ARG A 33 21.58 13.20 23.73
CA ARG A 33 22.53 13.40 22.63
C ARG A 33 23.93 13.51 23.22
N TYR A 34 24.86 12.74 22.66
CA TYR A 34 26.29 12.94 22.84
C TYR A 34 26.70 14.34 22.40
N GLY A 35 27.25 15.12 23.33
CA GLY A 35 27.95 16.36 23.05
C GLY A 35 29.37 16.09 22.55
N LYS A 36 29.81 16.89 21.58
CA LYS A 36 31.23 17.23 21.38
C LYS A 36 31.37 18.73 21.53
N ALA A 37 32.46 19.09 22.21
CA ALA A 37 32.74 20.39 22.78
C ALA A 37 33.16 21.48 21.78
N GLN A 38 33.12 22.68 22.34
CA GLN A 38 33.35 24.04 21.85
C GLN A 38 34.70 24.33 21.18
N SER A 39 34.69 25.35 20.32
CA SER A 39 35.55 26.56 20.38
C SER A 39 34.83 27.66 19.55
N GLY A 40 34.42 28.79 20.14
CA GLY A 40 35.16 30.07 20.23
C GLY A 40 34.94 30.91 18.96
N GLY A 41 34.54 32.18 18.93
CA GLY A 41 34.20 33.19 19.94
C GLY A 41 33.76 34.50 19.25
N VAL A 42 33.10 35.36 20.05
CA VAL A 42 33.14 36.84 20.12
C VAL A 42 32.62 37.74 18.97
N SER A 43 31.63 38.57 19.38
CA SER A 43 31.21 39.96 19.02
C SER A 43 30.77 40.28 17.57
N GLU A 44 29.89 41.25 17.27
CA GLU A 44 29.37 42.42 17.97
C GLU A 44 28.11 42.97 17.25
N SER A 45 27.23 43.65 18.02
CA SER A 45 26.32 44.78 17.67
C SER A 45 25.54 44.85 16.34
N GLY A 46 24.24 45.20 16.43
CA GLY A 46 23.55 45.92 15.36
C GLY A 46 22.03 45.80 15.34
N SER A 47 21.34 46.67 16.07
CA SER A 47 19.90 46.95 15.95
C SER A 47 19.57 47.75 14.69
N VAL A 48 18.54 47.38 13.91
CA VAL A 48 17.67 48.33 13.16
C VAL A 48 16.31 47.68 12.88
N ALA A 49 15.24 48.39 13.23
CA ALA A 49 13.86 48.14 12.83
C ALA A 49 13.63 48.64 11.38
N GLY A 50 12.84 47.92 10.59
CA GLY A 50 12.45 48.36 9.26
C GLY A 50 11.23 47.61 8.76
N ASP A 51 10.09 48.30 8.80
CA ASP A 51 8.88 48.02 8.04
C ASP A 51 9.19 47.89 6.54
N GLY A 52 8.49 47.00 5.84
CA GLY A 52 8.69 46.81 4.41
C GLY A 52 7.83 45.73 3.81
N SER A 53 6.56 46.05 3.59
CA SER A 53 5.69 45.38 2.62
C SER A 53 6.40 45.15 1.29
N ASN A 54 6.45 43.92 0.79
CA ASN A 54 6.67 43.65 -0.63
C ASN A 54 6.09 42.29 -1.03
N GLY A 55 5.23 42.34 -2.05
CA GLY A 55 4.54 41.19 -2.61
C GLY A 55 5.49 40.23 -3.32
N TYR A 56 5.32 38.94 -3.05
CA TYR A 56 5.94 37.87 -3.81
C TYR A 56 4.96 37.38 -4.89
N SER A 57 5.05 38.00 -6.06
CA SER A 57 4.74 37.36 -7.34
C SER A 57 6.03 36.65 -7.79
N SER A 58 6.13 35.34 -7.55
CA SER A 58 7.21 34.52 -8.10
C SER A 58 6.66 33.61 -9.19
N SER A 59 6.75 34.09 -10.43
CA SER A 59 6.67 33.29 -11.64
C SER A 59 7.84 32.30 -11.68
N PHE A 60 7.61 31.06 -11.22
CA PHE A 60 8.53 29.94 -11.44
C PHE A 60 8.41 29.46 -12.90
N ARG A 61 9.21 30.03 -13.80
CA ARG A 61 9.54 29.37 -15.07
C ARG A 61 10.89 28.67 -14.93
N CYS A 62 10.84 27.37 -14.67
CA CYS A 62 12.02 26.50 -14.59
C CYS A 62 12.55 26.15 -16.01
N PRO A 63 13.86 26.27 -16.32
CA PRO A 63 14.40 25.97 -17.63
C PRO A 63 14.57 24.45 -17.82
N TYR A 64 13.52 23.79 -18.31
CA TYR A 64 13.42 22.32 -18.43
C TYR A 64 14.37 21.69 -19.47
N ARG A 65 14.86 22.45 -20.46
CA ARG A 65 15.61 21.90 -21.62
C ARG A 65 17.09 21.58 -21.36
N LEU A 66 17.79 22.36 -20.53
CA LEU A 66 19.22 22.13 -20.25
C LEU A 66 19.48 20.97 -19.27
N ARG A 67 18.51 20.66 -18.39
CA ARG A 67 18.60 19.50 -17.49
C ARG A 67 18.48 18.15 -18.20
N LYS A 68 17.71 18.04 -19.30
CA LYS A 68 17.52 16.76 -20.01
C LYS A 68 18.82 16.19 -20.60
N ARG A 69 19.68 17.03 -21.20
CA ARG A 69 20.94 16.57 -21.81
C ARG A 69 21.97 16.10 -20.77
N GLY A 70 22.11 16.83 -19.66
CA GLY A 70 22.98 16.44 -18.55
C GLY A 70 22.53 15.13 -17.87
N PHE A 71 21.23 14.91 -17.77
CA PHE A 71 20.67 13.69 -17.17
C PHE A 71 20.88 12.46 -18.06
N ILE A 72 20.73 12.60 -19.38
CA ILE A 72 21.02 11.53 -20.36
C ILE A 72 22.50 11.16 -20.30
N LEU A 73 23.40 12.14 -20.23
CA LEU A 73 24.84 11.88 -20.11
C LEU A 73 25.17 11.15 -18.80
N LEU A 74 24.60 11.58 -17.67
CA LEU A 74 24.79 10.93 -16.37
C LEU A 74 24.23 9.50 -16.36
N ALA A 75 23.06 9.27 -16.99
CA ALA A 75 22.45 7.97 -17.16
C ALA A 75 23.34 7.01 -17.96
N VAL A 76 23.85 7.48 -19.10
CA VAL A 76 24.76 6.71 -19.98
C VAL A 76 26.07 6.42 -19.26
N VAL A 77 26.69 7.40 -18.60
CA VAL A 77 27.92 7.20 -17.82
C VAL A 77 27.70 6.20 -16.68
N THR A 78 26.55 6.25 -16.00
CA THR A 78 26.21 5.32 -14.92
C THR A 78 26.03 3.88 -15.44
N VAL A 79 25.42 3.72 -16.62
CA VAL A 79 25.22 2.40 -17.23
C VAL A 79 26.53 1.84 -17.79
N LEU A 80 27.36 2.67 -18.41
CA LEU A 80 28.72 2.30 -18.85
C LEU A 80 29.60 1.95 -17.65
N ALA A 81 29.47 2.66 -16.53
CA ALA A 81 30.12 2.33 -15.26
C ALA A 81 29.67 0.96 -14.71
N ILE A 82 28.37 0.64 -14.78
CA ILE A 82 27.82 -0.66 -14.34
C ILE A 82 28.27 -1.81 -15.26
N LEU A 83 28.36 -1.57 -16.57
CA LEU A 83 28.70 -2.59 -17.56
C LEU A 83 30.22 -2.79 -17.72
N GLY A 84 31.02 -1.75 -17.52
CA GLY A 84 32.47 -1.77 -17.74
C GLY A 84 33.32 -2.09 -16.50
N MET A 85 32.79 -1.92 -15.28
CA MET A 85 33.59 -2.12 -14.07
C MET A 85 33.39 -3.50 -13.44
N GLY A 86 34.16 -4.48 -13.93
CA GLY A 86 34.23 -5.84 -13.35
C GLY A 86 34.80 -5.93 -11.93
N GLY A 87 35.23 -4.81 -11.33
CA GLY A 87 35.87 -4.76 -10.00
C GLY A 87 35.16 -3.92 -8.93
N VAL A 88 33.98 -3.35 -9.19
CA VAL A 88 33.27 -2.53 -8.19
C VAL A 88 32.69 -3.41 -7.08
N LEU A 89 32.96 -3.03 -5.82
CA LEU A 89 32.38 -3.65 -4.63
C LEU A 89 30.87 -3.86 -4.80
N GLU A 90 30.41 -5.09 -4.59
CA GLU A 90 29.01 -5.53 -4.73
C GLU A 90 28.00 -4.59 -4.01
N LYS A 91 28.42 -3.92 -2.93
CA LYS A 91 27.61 -2.87 -2.26
C LYS A 91 27.32 -1.67 -3.15
N THR A 92 28.32 -1.15 -3.87
CA THR A 92 28.18 -0.01 -4.79
C THR A 92 27.32 -0.40 -5.99
N ARG A 93 27.47 -1.64 -6.50
CA ARG A 93 26.61 -2.19 -7.56
C ARG A 93 25.15 -2.27 -7.11
N ARG A 94 24.86 -2.78 -5.91
CA ARG A 94 23.49 -2.81 -5.36
C ARG A 94 22.92 -1.40 -5.16
N PHE A 95 23.72 -0.46 -4.67
CA PHE A 95 23.32 0.93 -4.51
C PHE A 95 22.95 1.58 -5.85
N LEU A 96 23.80 1.39 -6.86
CA LEU A 96 23.57 1.84 -8.24
C LEU A 96 22.31 1.21 -8.83
N ILE A 97 22.11 -0.10 -8.69
CA ILE A 97 20.89 -0.79 -9.15
C ILE A 97 19.65 -0.22 -8.47
N ARG A 98 19.70 0.08 -7.16
CA ARG A 98 18.57 0.68 -6.43
C ARG A 98 18.25 2.08 -6.95
N ARG A 99 19.28 2.92 -7.16
CA ARG A 99 19.13 4.25 -7.77
C ARG A 99 18.58 4.17 -9.19
N VAL A 100 19.10 3.27 -10.03
CA VAL A 100 18.61 3.04 -11.40
C VAL A 100 17.17 2.54 -11.41
N ARG A 101 16.73 1.73 -10.44
CA ARG A 101 15.31 1.34 -10.34
C ARG A 101 14.40 2.53 -10.04
N ILE A 102 14.80 3.42 -9.13
CA ILE A 102 14.04 4.63 -8.81
C ILE A 102 14.04 5.57 -10.02
N LEU A 103 15.19 5.77 -10.65
CA LEU A 103 15.31 6.61 -11.86
C LEU A 103 14.59 6.00 -13.07
N GLY A 104 14.55 4.67 -13.18
CA GLY A 104 13.90 3.93 -14.26
C GLY A 104 12.39 4.07 -14.32
N GLN A 105 11.79 4.63 -13.25
CA GLN A 105 10.38 5.02 -13.20
C GLN A 105 10.17 6.50 -13.53
N SER A 106 11.25 7.31 -13.65
CA SER A 106 11.11 8.70 -14.06
C SER A 106 10.79 8.79 -15.55
N SER A 107 9.88 9.70 -15.90
CA SER A 107 9.53 10.01 -17.30
C SER A 107 10.76 10.33 -18.14
N VAL A 108 11.74 11.05 -17.58
CA VAL A 108 13.00 11.40 -18.25
C VAL A 108 13.82 10.15 -18.64
N TRP A 109 13.88 9.14 -17.77
CA TRP A 109 14.61 7.91 -18.06
C TRP A 109 13.91 7.06 -19.12
N ILE A 110 12.57 6.98 -19.03
CA ILE A 110 11.75 6.27 -20.02
C ILE A 110 11.92 6.92 -21.40
N GLU A 111 11.76 8.24 -21.49
CA GLU A 111 11.97 9.00 -22.74
C GLU A 111 13.38 8.76 -23.30
N GLY A 112 14.41 8.83 -22.46
CA GLY A 112 15.80 8.60 -22.90
C GLY A 112 16.01 7.23 -23.54
N TRP A 113 15.54 6.15 -22.91
CA TRP A 113 15.71 4.79 -23.46
C TRP A 113 14.86 4.50 -24.68
N THR A 114 13.66 5.09 -24.76
CA THR A 114 12.81 4.95 -25.96
C THR A 114 13.44 5.52 -27.22
N VAL A 115 14.40 6.45 -27.10
CA VAL A 115 15.14 6.99 -28.23
C VAL A 115 16.29 6.09 -28.66
N VAL A 116 16.95 5.41 -27.71
CA VAL A 116 18.22 4.70 -27.97
C VAL A 116 18.09 3.19 -28.14
N SER A 117 16.96 2.58 -27.79
CA SER A 117 16.76 1.13 -27.91
C SER A 117 15.44 0.81 -28.64
N PRO A 118 15.51 0.19 -29.84
CA PRO A 118 14.31 -0.23 -30.57
C PRO A 118 13.38 -1.14 -29.75
N GLY A 119 13.95 -2.03 -28.93
CA GLY A 119 13.19 -2.91 -28.04
C GLY A 119 12.43 -2.13 -26.95
N SER A 120 13.06 -1.13 -26.34
CA SER A 120 12.43 -0.24 -25.36
C SER A 120 11.32 0.61 -25.98
N HIS A 121 11.58 1.15 -27.17
CA HIS A 121 10.57 1.88 -27.95
C HIS A 121 9.36 1.00 -28.24
N ALA A 122 9.57 -0.24 -28.70
CA ALA A 122 8.50 -1.19 -28.97
C ALA A 122 7.69 -1.52 -27.71
N THR A 123 8.33 -1.72 -26.55
CA THR A 123 7.62 -1.89 -25.27
C THR A 123 6.78 -0.67 -24.93
N TRP A 124 7.32 0.54 -25.09
CA TRP A 124 6.60 1.78 -24.80
C TRP A 124 5.40 1.97 -25.73
N MET A 125 5.55 1.72 -27.04
CA MET A 125 4.47 1.79 -28.01
C MET A 125 3.34 0.82 -27.67
N ARG A 126 3.66 -0.41 -27.25
CA ARG A 126 2.65 -1.37 -26.77
C ARG A 126 1.95 -0.90 -25.50
N ALA A 127 2.69 -0.35 -24.54
CA ALA A 127 2.09 0.20 -23.33
C ALA A 127 1.15 1.38 -23.63
N LYS A 128 1.53 2.26 -24.57
CA LYS A 128 0.69 3.36 -25.07
C LYS A 128 -0.58 2.83 -25.75
N GLN A 129 -0.44 1.86 -26.65
CA GLN A 129 -1.57 1.25 -27.34
C GLN A 129 -2.51 0.57 -26.35
N TYR A 130 -1.97 -0.15 -25.36
CA TYR A 130 -2.75 -0.76 -24.29
C TYR A 130 -3.53 0.27 -23.47
N TYR A 131 -2.88 1.37 -23.09
CA TYR A 131 -3.50 2.51 -22.43
C TYR A 131 -4.66 3.08 -23.26
N GLU A 132 -4.44 3.37 -24.54
CA GLU A 132 -5.47 3.91 -25.45
C GLU A 132 -6.66 2.95 -25.59
N GLN A 133 -6.42 1.63 -25.57
CA GLN A 133 -7.46 0.61 -25.56
C GLN A 133 -8.25 0.56 -24.25
N GLN A 134 -7.59 0.69 -23.09
CA GLN A 134 -8.24 0.57 -21.79
C GLN A 134 -8.94 1.86 -21.34
N LEU A 135 -8.46 3.03 -21.76
CA LEU A 135 -8.98 4.33 -21.33
C LEU A 135 -10.50 4.46 -21.48
N PRO A 136 -11.14 4.21 -22.64
CA PRO A 136 -12.59 4.32 -22.76
C PRO A 136 -13.34 3.30 -21.87
N LEU A 137 -12.77 2.12 -21.64
CA LEU A 137 -13.35 1.08 -20.79
C LEU A 137 -13.28 1.45 -19.30
N ILE A 138 -12.17 2.06 -18.86
CA ILE A 138 -12.02 2.58 -17.50
C ILE A 138 -12.96 3.75 -17.29
N ARG A 139 -12.99 4.71 -18.20
CA ARG A 139 -13.91 5.85 -18.11
C ARG A 139 -15.36 5.39 -18.01
N SER A 140 -15.79 4.43 -18.85
CA SER A 140 -17.14 3.88 -18.79
C SER A 140 -17.46 3.19 -17.45
N ALA A 141 -16.52 2.41 -16.92
CA ALA A 141 -16.67 1.80 -15.60
C ALA A 141 -16.73 2.85 -14.48
N ALA A 142 -15.84 3.84 -14.54
CA ALA A 142 -15.75 4.93 -13.58
C ALA A 142 -17.06 5.73 -13.49
N LEU A 143 -17.70 6.04 -14.62
CA LEU A 143 -18.94 6.83 -14.66
C LEU A 143 -20.10 6.18 -13.90
N ASN A 144 -20.04 4.86 -13.73
CA ASN A 144 -20.98 4.07 -12.95
C ASN A 144 -20.45 3.71 -11.56
N TYR A 145 -19.24 4.14 -11.23
CA TYR A 145 -18.56 3.91 -9.97
C TYR A 145 -18.73 5.11 -9.04
N THR A 146 -18.80 4.82 -7.75
CA THR A 146 -18.89 5.81 -6.69
C THR A 146 -17.66 5.69 -5.79
N VAL A 147 -16.97 6.81 -5.59
CA VAL A 147 -15.77 6.94 -4.77
C VAL A 147 -16.14 7.57 -3.43
N HIS A 148 -15.61 7.03 -2.34
CA HIS A 148 -15.78 7.59 -1.00
C HIS A 148 -15.13 8.99 -0.93
N SER A 149 -15.79 9.95 -0.29
CA SER A 149 -15.33 11.34 -0.15
C SER A 149 -13.89 11.44 0.35
N TYR A 150 -13.55 10.61 1.34
CA TYR A 150 -12.19 10.40 1.86
C TYR A 150 -11.10 10.24 0.79
N PHE A 151 -11.41 9.64 -0.36
CA PHE A 151 -10.50 9.50 -1.50
C PHE A 151 -10.77 10.50 -2.63
N ALA A 152 -12.01 10.97 -2.78
CA ALA A 152 -12.37 11.92 -3.84
C ALA A 152 -11.67 13.29 -3.69
N GLU A 153 -11.33 13.70 -2.46
CA GLU A 153 -10.63 14.94 -2.14
C GLU A 153 -9.23 15.04 -2.76
N VAL A 154 -8.63 13.93 -3.19
CA VAL A 154 -7.38 13.95 -3.96
C VAL A 154 -7.52 14.82 -5.21
N GLY A 155 -8.72 14.86 -5.80
CA GLY A 155 -9.00 15.65 -6.99
C GLY A 155 -8.80 17.16 -6.82
N ASP A 156 -8.86 17.69 -5.60
CA ASP A 156 -8.61 19.12 -5.34
C ASP A 156 -7.14 19.50 -5.58
N TYR A 157 -6.24 18.51 -5.55
CA TYR A 157 -4.82 18.69 -5.79
C TYR A 157 -4.41 18.33 -7.23
N VAL A 158 -5.28 17.66 -7.99
CA VAL A 158 -4.98 17.22 -9.36
C VAL A 158 -5.24 18.35 -10.35
N THR A 159 -4.18 18.89 -10.95
CA THR A 159 -4.24 20.05 -11.86
C THR A 159 -3.91 19.73 -13.32
N THR A 160 -3.39 18.53 -13.61
CA THR A 160 -3.04 18.10 -14.97
C THR A 160 -3.15 16.58 -15.09
N PRO A 161 -3.56 16.03 -16.25
CA PRO A 161 -3.55 14.58 -16.47
C PRO A 161 -2.13 13.99 -16.46
N ASP A 162 -1.08 14.80 -16.62
CA ASP A 162 0.31 14.32 -16.65
C ASP A 162 0.99 14.23 -15.27
N MET A 163 0.23 14.36 -14.18
CA MET A 163 0.78 14.19 -12.83
C MET A 163 1.44 12.84 -12.64
N GLY A 164 2.51 12.82 -11.87
CA GLY A 164 3.27 11.59 -11.59
C GLY A 164 2.58 10.72 -10.53
N TRP A 165 2.75 9.40 -10.63
CA TRP A 165 2.08 8.44 -9.73
C TRP A 165 2.38 8.72 -8.25
N TYR A 166 3.66 9.02 -7.98
CA TYR A 166 4.16 9.37 -6.66
C TYR A 166 3.67 10.74 -6.16
N GLU A 167 3.36 11.66 -7.06
CA GLU A 167 2.76 12.94 -6.70
C GLU A 167 1.31 12.72 -6.22
N ILE A 168 0.53 11.94 -6.96
CA ILE A 168 -0.86 11.63 -6.61
C ILE A 168 -0.94 10.83 -5.30
N ILE A 169 -0.07 9.83 -5.09
CA ILE A 169 0.05 9.14 -3.79
C ILE A 169 0.33 10.14 -2.67
N GLY A 170 1.18 11.13 -2.90
CA GLY A 170 1.49 12.14 -1.90
C GLY A 170 0.29 13.01 -1.55
N PHE A 171 -0.51 13.41 -2.55
CA PHE A 171 -1.77 14.12 -2.28
C PHE A 171 -2.78 13.25 -1.54
N ARG A 172 -2.88 11.97 -1.87
CA ARG A 172 -3.70 11.01 -1.10
C ARG A 172 -3.22 10.88 0.34
N ALA A 173 -1.92 10.74 0.59
CA ALA A 173 -1.38 10.68 1.94
C ALA A 173 -1.74 11.96 2.74
N LYS A 174 -1.62 13.13 2.09
CA LYS A 174 -1.97 14.41 2.68
C LYS A 174 -3.46 14.54 3.02
N THR A 175 -4.37 14.13 2.13
CA THR A 175 -5.82 14.17 2.42
C THR A 175 -6.19 13.22 3.55
N MET A 176 -5.62 12.01 3.56
CA MET A 176 -5.79 11.05 4.66
C MET A 176 -5.29 11.62 6.00
N ALA A 177 -4.10 12.23 6.02
CA ALA A 177 -3.51 12.81 7.23
C ALA A 177 -4.33 14.00 7.74
N ARG A 178 -4.89 14.80 6.83
CA ARG A 178 -5.84 15.87 7.16
C ARG A 178 -7.12 15.30 7.78
N ALA A 179 -7.77 14.34 7.14
CA ALA A 179 -9.00 13.72 7.63
C ALA A 179 -8.81 13.06 9.01
N LEU A 180 -7.66 12.41 9.25
CA LEU A 180 -7.32 11.89 10.58
C LEU A 180 -7.21 13.01 11.62
N LYS A 181 -6.58 14.13 11.27
CA LYS A 181 -6.32 15.24 12.21
C LYS A 181 -7.57 16.06 12.50
N GLU A 182 -8.37 16.34 11.47
CA GLU A 182 -9.51 17.27 11.54
C GLU A 182 -10.79 16.56 11.96
N GLU A 183 -11.00 15.32 11.50
CA GLU A 183 -12.26 14.58 11.69
C GLU A 183 -12.08 13.33 12.55
N GLY A 184 -10.84 12.93 12.86
CA GLY A 184 -10.55 11.64 13.49
C GLY A 184 -10.75 10.45 12.55
N ARG A 185 -10.95 10.69 11.25
CA ARG A 185 -11.25 9.66 10.25
C ARG A 185 -10.00 8.85 9.91
N ASN A 186 -10.08 7.52 10.03
CA ASN A 186 -8.91 6.63 9.95
C ASN A 186 -9.06 5.51 8.91
N ASP A 187 -9.69 5.80 7.77
CA ASP A 187 -9.96 4.81 6.72
C ASP A 187 -8.70 4.21 6.10
N PHE A 188 -7.55 4.91 6.16
CA PHE A 188 -6.25 4.37 5.74
C PHE A 188 -5.89 3.05 6.46
N ARG A 189 -6.51 2.73 7.61
CA ARG A 189 -6.33 1.46 8.33
C ARG A 189 -6.73 0.24 7.51
N VAL A 190 -7.62 0.38 6.51
CA VAL A 190 -7.97 -0.71 5.58
C VAL A 190 -6.75 -1.25 4.82
N GLU A 191 -5.72 -0.42 4.68
CA GLU A 191 -4.39 -0.86 4.23
C GLU A 191 -3.40 -0.96 5.39
N LYS A 192 -3.23 0.11 6.17
CA LYS A 192 -2.03 0.26 7.01
C LYS A 192 -2.05 -0.59 8.29
N ASP A 193 -3.22 -1.10 8.70
CA ASP A 193 -3.35 -2.07 9.79
C ASP A 193 -3.69 -3.45 9.21
N LYS A 194 -2.71 -4.36 9.12
CA LYS A 194 -2.91 -5.72 8.58
C LYS A 194 -4.01 -6.49 9.31
N CYS A 195 -4.22 -6.24 10.59
CA CYS A 195 -5.25 -6.95 11.33
C CYS A 195 -6.65 -6.48 10.91
N GLU A 196 -6.84 -5.17 10.73
CA GLU A 196 -8.08 -4.62 10.16
C GLU A 196 -8.26 -5.01 8.70
N MET A 197 -7.21 -4.97 7.89
CA MET A 197 -7.22 -5.41 6.49
C MET A 197 -7.71 -6.86 6.35
N LEU A 198 -7.13 -7.78 7.13
CA LEU A 198 -7.52 -9.20 7.07
C LEU A 198 -8.92 -9.42 7.66
N SER A 199 -9.32 -8.68 8.69
CA SER A 199 -10.70 -8.69 9.19
C SER A 199 -11.70 -8.16 8.16
N PHE A 200 -11.34 -7.12 7.41
CA PHE A 200 -12.13 -6.61 6.29
C PHE A 200 -12.31 -7.69 5.22
N PHE A 201 -11.24 -8.40 4.86
CA PHE A 201 -11.33 -9.49 3.88
C PHE A 201 -12.23 -10.63 4.38
N GLN A 202 -12.06 -11.05 5.63
CA GLN A 202 -12.85 -12.11 6.24
C GLN A 202 -14.34 -11.72 6.35
N ARG A 203 -14.66 -10.49 6.78
CA ARG A 203 -16.03 -9.97 6.89
C ARG A 203 -16.75 -10.02 5.54
N ASN A 204 -16.03 -9.69 4.48
CA ASN A 204 -16.55 -9.68 3.12
C ASN A 204 -16.42 -11.01 2.37
N ARG A 205 -16.08 -12.09 3.10
CA ARG A 205 -15.96 -13.45 2.57
C ARG A 205 -15.03 -13.54 1.36
N PHE A 206 -13.97 -12.73 1.34
CA PHE A 206 -12.95 -12.88 0.31
C PHE A 206 -12.17 -14.18 0.56
N PRO A 207 -11.83 -14.94 -0.49
CA PRO A 207 -10.93 -16.07 -0.33
C PRO A 207 -9.56 -15.54 0.09
N MET A 208 -9.03 -16.04 1.21
CA MET A 208 -7.76 -15.60 1.80
C MET A 208 -7.16 -16.74 2.64
N PRO A 209 -5.84 -16.77 2.89
CA PRO A 209 -5.27 -17.69 3.86
C PRO A 209 -5.84 -17.40 5.26
N PRO A 210 -6.32 -18.41 6.00
CA PRO A 210 -6.97 -18.22 7.30
C PRO A 210 -6.09 -17.46 8.32
N VAL A 211 -6.68 -16.49 9.02
CA VAL A 211 -6.08 -15.91 10.22
C VAL A 211 -6.41 -16.82 11.40
N LEU A 212 -5.37 -17.33 12.06
CA LEU A 212 -5.52 -18.29 13.15
C LEU A 212 -5.72 -17.60 14.50
N LYS A 213 -5.03 -16.47 14.71
CA LYS A 213 -5.09 -15.70 15.96
C LYS A 213 -4.60 -14.26 15.71
N VAL A 214 -5.15 -13.33 16.48
CA VAL A 214 -4.73 -11.92 16.55
C VAL A 214 -4.48 -11.56 18.02
N TRP A 215 -3.42 -10.82 18.29
CA TRP A 215 -3.11 -10.27 19.61
C TRP A 215 -2.99 -8.75 19.55
N ARG A 216 -3.64 -8.08 20.49
CA ARG A 216 -3.49 -6.64 20.76
C ARG A 216 -2.68 -6.37 22.03
N ASN A 217 -2.31 -7.41 22.78
CA ASN A 217 -1.43 -7.34 23.94
C ASN A 217 -0.10 -8.08 23.69
N LYS A 218 1.03 -7.40 23.92
CA LYS A 218 2.37 -7.95 23.69
C LYS A 218 2.68 -9.14 24.62
N GLY A 219 2.30 -9.03 25.89
CA GLY A 219 2.55 -10.05 26.90
C GLY A 219 1.78 -11.33 26.60
N GLU A 220 0.50 -11.20 26.25
CA GLU A 220 -0.35 -12.32 25.82
C GLU A 220 0.24 -13.01 24.58
N ALA A 221 0.60 -12.24 23.54
CA ALA A 221 1.21 -12.79 22.33
C ALA A 221 2.46 -13.61 22.64
N LYS A 222 3.33 -13.08 23.52
CA LYS A 222 4.54 -13.79 23.92
C LYS A 222 4.24 -15.05 24.72
N TYR A 223 3.36 -14.94 25.71
CA TYR A 223 2.99 -16.04 26.57
C TYR A 223 2.38 -17.19 25.77
N GLU A 224 1.43 -16.91 24.88
CA GLU A 224 0.81 -17.98 24.09
C GLU A 224 1.77 -18.58 23.06
N LEU A 225 2.62 -17.79 22.39
CA LEU A 225 3.64 -18.31 21.47
C LEU A 225 4.70 -19.17 22.16
N GLU A 226 5.02 -18.90 23.43
CA GLU A 226 5.99 -19.67 24.20
C GLU A 226 5.38 -20.92 24.83
N LYS A 227 4.21 -20.80 25.45
CA LYS A 227 3.64 -21.82 26.34
C LYS A 227 2.48 -22.60 25.73
N HIS A 228 1.79 -22.03 24.74
CA HIS A 228 0.56 -22.59 24.16
C HIS A 228 0.63 -22.73 22.63
N ASN A 229 1.84 -22.76 22.08
CA ASN A 229 2.04 -22.86 20.63
C ASN A 229 1.44 -24.15 20.04
N ASP A 230 1.48 -25.26 20.79
CA ASP A 230 0.84 -26.52 20.41
C ASP A 230 -0.68 -26.40 20.26
N GLN A 231 -1.33 -25.65 21.14
CA GLN A 231 -2.79 -25.47 21.10
C GLN A 231 -3.21 -24.48 20.02
N LEU A 232 -2.43 -23.40 19.85
CA LEU A 232 -2.69 -22.38 18.83
C LEU A 232 -2.51 -22.93 17.42
N MET A 233 -1.42 -23.66 17.19
CA MET A 233 -0.97 -24.02 15.86
C MET A 233 -1.11 -25.51 15.57
N GLY A 234 -1.10 -26.40 16.56
CA GLY A 234 -1.00 -27.85 16.31
C GLY A 234 0.23 -28.22 15.47
N SER A 235 0.65 -29.48 15.45
CA SER A 235 1.73 -29.89 14.54
C SER A 235 1.29 -29.83 13.06
N SER A 236 0.00 -29.99 12.78
CA SER A 236 -0.57 -30.12 11.44
C SER A 236 -0.83 -28.80 10.71
N ARG A 237 -0.82 -27.64 11.38
CA ARG A 237 -1.09 -26.34 10.70
C ARG A 237 0.17 -25.59 10.27
N PHE A 238 1.35 -26.11 10.57
CA PHE A 238 2.61 -25.55 10.09
C PHE A 238 2.85 -25.87 8.60
N PRO A 239 3.53 -24.98 7.84
CA PRO A 239 4.12 -23.71 8.26
C PRO A 239 3.07 -22.63 8.50
N VAL A 240 3.35 -21.63 9.34
CA VAL A 240 2.49 -20.43 9.51
C VAL A 240 3.31 -19.14 9.41
N PHE A 241 2.67 -17.99 9.32
CA PHE A 241 3.32 -16.68 9.27
C PHE A 241 2.91 -15.84 10.47
N LEU A 242 3.90 -15.40 11.26
CA LEU A 242 3.70 -14.38 12.29
C LEU A 242 3.90 -13.00 11.65
N LYS A 243 2.87 -12.15 11.69
CA LYS A 243 2.85 -10.82 11.06
C LYS A 243 2.55 -9.73 12.09
N CYS A 244 3.12 -8.54 11.94
CA CYS A 244 2.74 -7.35 12.72
C CYS A 244 1.53 -6.66 12.09
N CYS A 245 0.54 -6.29 12.91
CA CYS A 245 -0.65 -5.55 12.47
C CYS A 245 -0.25 -4.18 11.88
N HIS A 246 0.40 -3.35 12.69
CA HIS A 246 0.74 -1.95 12.41
C HIS A 246 1.91 -1.68 11.44
N LEU A 247 2.50 -2.71 10.83
CA LEU A 247 3.67 -2.55 9.95
C LEU A 247 3.38 -3.22 8.60
N THR A 248 3.11 -2.43 7.57
CA THR A 248 2.75 -2.92 6.22
C THR A 248 3.85 -2.75 5.18
N GLN A 249 4.84 -1.89 5.45
CA GLN A 249 5.96 -1.67 4.55
C GLN A 249 6.89 -2.90 4.49
N GLY A 250 7.28 -3.30 3.28
CA GLY A 250 8.21 -4.42 3.08
C GLY A 250 9.59 -4.20 3.72
N SER A 251 10.05 -2.94 3.81
CA SER A 251 11.30 -2.54 4.47
C SER A 251 11.29 -2.87 5.97
N SER A 252 10.13 -2.89 6.61
CA SER A 252 9.97 -3.15 8.03
C SER A 252 10.18 -4.62 8.41
N LYS A 253 10.24 -5.55 7.44
CA LYS A 253 10.37 -7.00 7.71
C LYS A 253 9.39 -7.48 8.79
N SER A 254 8.13 -7.10 8.62
CA SER A 254 7.04 -7.28 9.58
C SER A 254 6.46 -8.70 9.64
N THR A 255 7.00 -9.62 8.85
CA THR A 255 6.48 -10.97 8.66
C THR A 255 7.62 -11.95 8.83
N ILE A 256 7.43 -12.99 9.63
CA ILE A 256 8.37 -14.10 9.78
C ILE A 256 7.66 -15.44 9.57
N PRO A 257 8.20 -16.33 8.70
CA PRO A 257 7.69 -17.69 8.59
C PRO A 257 8.10 -18.50 9.82
N LEU A 258 7.15 -19.27 10.35
CA LEU A 258 7.34 -20.26 11.39
C LEU A 258 7.14 -21.63 10.73
N PRO A 259 8.20 -22.36 10.37
CA PRO A 259 8.08 -23.59 9.57
C PRO A 259 7.58 -24.80 10.36
N SER A 260 7.80 -24.81 11.68
CA SER A 260 7.38 -25.90 12.55
C SER A 260 7.33 -25.44 14.01
N LEU A 261 6.65 -26.23 14.84
CA LEU A 261 6.66 -26.06 16.28
C LEU A 261 8.07 -26.12 16.88
N GLY A 262 8.87 -27.12 16.48
CA GLY A 262 10.25 -27.27 16.95
C GLY A 262 11.12 -26.05 16.62
N TYR A 263 10.84 -25.37 15.50
CA TYR A 263 11.49 -24.10 15.19
C TYR A 263 11.12 -23.00 16.18
N VAL A 264 9.83 -22.86 16.53
CA VAL A 264 9.36 -21.86 17.51
C VAL A 264 10.06 -22.06 18.85
N ASN A 265 10.07 -23.29 19.36
CA ASN A 265 10.72 -23.63 20.64
C ASN A 265 12.22 -23.35 20.61
N LYS A 266 12.93 -23.78 19.55
CA LYS A 266 14.38 -23.59 19.42
C LYS A 266 14.76 -22.12 19.21
N GLN A 267 13.95 -21.34 18.49
CA GLN A 267 14.22 -19.95 18.13
C GLN A 267 13.52 -18.94 19.05
N TRP A 268 12.94 -19.38 20.17
CA TRP A 268 12.20 -18.51 21.07
C TRP A 268 12.97 -17.24 21.50
N PRO A 269 14.25 -17.30 21.90
CA PRO A 269 15.00 -16.09 22.27
C PRO A 269 15.08 -15.06 21.13
N TYR A 270 15.17 -15.52 19.88
CA TYR A 270 15.16 -14.67 18.70
C TYR A 270 13.76 -14.11 18.42
N LEU A 271 12.73 -14.96 18.44
CA LEU A 271 11.34 -14.56 18.23
C LEU A 271 10.87 -13.54 19.28
N ASN A 272 11.18 -13.76 20.55
CA ASN A 272 10.85 -12.85 21.64
C ASN A 272 11.48 -11.46 21.44
N ARG A 273 12.76 -11.39 21.07
CA ARG A 273 13.44 -10.13 20.72
C ARG A 273 12.86 -9.47 19.47
N TRP A 274 12.50 -10.28 18.47
CA TRP A 274 11.85 -9.79 17.25
C TRP A 274 10.49 -9.16 17.60
N ILE A 275 9.69 -9.80 18.45
CA ILE A 275 8.41 -9.27 18.95
C ILE A 275 8.63 -7.94 19.66
N ASP A 276 9.57 -7.86 20.61
CA ASP A 276 9.85 -6.59 21.32
C ASP A 276 10.24 -5.47 20.36
N THR A 277 11.16 -5.79 19.44
CA THR A 277 11.66 -4.82 18.47
C THR A 277 10.52 -4.35 17.57
N LYS A 278 9.74 -5.26 16.99
CA LYS A 278 8.70 -4.93 16.02
C LYS A 278 7.46 -4.34 16.64
N TRP A 279 7.13 -4.66 17.89
CA TRP A 279 6.01 -4.05 18.60
C TRP A 279 6.25 -2.56 18.91
N ALA A 280 7.50 -2.21 19.21
CA ALA A 280 7.92 -0.83 19.46
C ALA A 280 8.24 -0.05 18.19
N TYR A 281 8.54 -0.74 17.09
CA TYR A 281 8.92 -0.12 15.82
C TYR A 281 7.77 0.69 15.22
N ARG A 282 8.12 1.80 14.57
CA ARG A 282 7.19 2.60 13.76
C ARG A 282 7.72 2.66 12.34
N SER A 283 6.80 2.51 11.40
CA SER A 283 7.10 2.61 9.97
C SER A 283 7.59 4.01 9.65
N ASP A 284 8.57 4.10 8.76
CA ASP A 284 9.14 5.37 8.32
C ASP A 284 9.36 5.31 6.80
N ASP A 285 8.71 6.21 6.08
CA ASP A 285 8.80 6.37 4.64
C ASP A 285 9.89 7.37 4.19
N TRP A 286 10.94 7.60 5.00
CA TRP A 286 12.05 8.57 4.81
C TRP A 286 12.57 8.86 3.38
N GLU A 287 12.49 7.92 2.43
CA GLU A 287 12.91 8.14 1.03
C GLU A 287 11.80 8.71 0.12
N ARG A 288 10.57 8.84 0.62
CA ARG A 288 9.39 9.22 -0.16
C ARG A 288 9.01 10.68 0.08
N PRO A 289 8.50 11.38 -0.96
CA PRO A 289 8.13 12.79 -0.82
C PRO A 289 6.95 13.03 0.15
N TRP A 290 6.16 12.01 0.44
CA TRP A 290 5.02 12.05 1.35
C TRP A 290 5.31 11.47 2.74
N ALA A 291 6.59 11.28 3.10
CA ALA A 291 6.98 10.65 4.36
C ALA A 291 6.32 11.30 5.58
N ALA A 292 6.23 12.64 5.62
CA ALA A 292 5.63 13.35 6.74
C ALA A 292 4.16 12.93 6.97
N ASP A 293 3.33 12.97 5.92
CA ASP A 293 1.92 12.62 6.02
C ASP A 293 1.72 11.13 6.30
N MET A 294 2.45 10.23 5.61
CA MET A 294 2.32 8.79 5.86
C MET A 294 2.82 8.38 7.24
N ASN A 295 3.91 8.97 7.73
CA ASN A 295 4.43 8.66 9.06
C ASN A 295 3.41 9.09 10.13
N GLN A 296 2.76 10.25 9.98
CA GLN A 296 1.66 10.69 10.86
C GLN A 296 0.54 9.64 10.91
N LEU A 297 0.14 9.10 9.74
CA LEU A 297 -0.87 8.04 9.67
C LEU A 297 -0.41 6.77 10.38
N THR A 298 0.79 6.26 10.07
CA THR A 298 1.28 5.00 10.64
C THR A 298 1.61 5.10 12.13
N ASP A 299 1.97 6.27 12.63
CA ASP A 299 2.25 6.51 14.05
C ASP A 299 0.98 6.43 14.92
N SER A 300 -0.19 6.69 14.33
CA SER A 300 -1.48 6.57 15.02
C SER A 300 -1.95 5.11 15.17
N LEU A 301 -1.28 4.15 14.52
CA LEU A 301 -1.69 2.74 14.56
C LEU A 301 -1.33 2.08 15.89
N LEU A 302 -2.26 1.27 16.39
CA LEU A 302 -2.03 0.44 17.56
C LEU A 302 -1.20 -0.80 17.19
N PRO A 303 -0.09 -1.07 17.90
CA PRO A 303 0.66 -2.29 17.70
C PRO A 303 -0.16 -3.55 17.92
N GLY A 304 0.23 -4.61 17.22
CA GLY A 304 -0.41 -5.92 17.34
C GLY A 304 0.32 -6.95 16.51
N LEU A 305 -0.03 -8.22 16.72
CA LEU A 305 0.47 -9.38 16.00
C LEU A 305 -0.69 -10.24 15.52
N LEU A 306 -0.47 -11.01 14.46
CA LEU A 306 -1.37 -12.08 14.03
C LEU A 306 -0.56 -13.29 13.56
N ILE A 307 -1.16 -14.47 13.64
CA ILE A 307 -0.71 -15.66 12.92
C ILE A 307 -1.67 -15.94 11.77
N GLN A 308 -1.10 -16.15 10.59
CA GLN A 308 -1.82 -16.55 9.39
C GLN A 308 -1.33 -17.91 8.89
N ALA A 309 -2.26 -18.76 8.48
CA ALA A 309 -1.98 -19.97 7.73
C ALA A 309 -1.31 -19.63 6.37
N PRO A 310 -0.57 -20.56 5.76
CA PRO A 310 0.03 -20.33 4.47
C PRO A 310 -1.04 -20.43 3.38
N PHE A 311 -0.81 -19.81 2.23
CA PHE A 311 -1.54 -20.18 1.04
C PHE A 311 -1.20 -21.64 0.70
N GLN A 312 -2.22 -22.50 0.60
CA GLN A 312 -2.00 -23.94 0.47
C GLN A 312 -1.41 -24.27 -0.91
N ILE A 313 -0.18 -24.75 -0.91
CA ILE A 313 0.49 -25.31 -2.09
C ILE A 313 0.46 -26.83 -1.91
N PRO A 314 -0.29 -27.59 -2.74
CA PRO A 314 -0.30 -29.04 -2.69
C PRO A 314 1.14 -29.54 -2.84
N LYS A 315 1.50 -30.55 -2.06
CA LYS A 315 2.81 -31.18 -2.17
C LYS A 315 2.82 -31.98 -3.48
N GLY A 316 3.64 -31.56 -4.43
CA GLY A 316 3.83 -32.24 -5.71
C GLY A 316 4.89 -31.52 -6.54
N GLU A 317 5.66 -32.28 -7.32
CA GLU A 317 6.58 -31.70 -8.30
C GLU A 317 5.78 -30.91 -9.35
N GLY A 318 6.23 -29.70 -9.69
CA GLY A 318 5.62 -28.89 -10.75
C GLY A 318 4.46 -27.97 -10.33
N VAL A 319 4.06 -27.94 -9.04
CA VAL A 319 3.08 -26.96 -8.57
C VAL A 319 3.69 -25.56 -8.55
N GLN A 320 3.30 -24.75 -9.54
CA GLN A 320 3.66 -23.34 -9.61
C GLN A 320 2.57 -22.51 -8.93
N PHE A 321 2.95 -21.62 -8.03
CA PHE A 321 2.09 -20.55 -7.52
C PHE A 321 2.60 -19.21 -8.00
N MET A 322 1.73 -18.21 -8.05
CA MET A 322 2.08 -16.86 -8.42
C MET A 322 1.33 -15.86 -7.55
N GLU A 323 2.00 -14.80 -7.10
CA GLU A 323 1.32 -13.63 -6.52
C GLU A 323 1.16 -12.56 -7.61
N LEU A 324 -0.08 -12.28 -7.99
CA LEU A 324 -0.46 -11.21 -8.91
C LEU A 324 -0.91 -9.99 -8.11
N LYS A 325 -0.20 -8.88 -8.26
CA LYS A 325 -0.54 -7.59 -7.64
C LYS A 325 -1.36 -6.76 -8.62
N VAL A 326 -2.67 -6.81 -8.48
CA VAL A 326 -3.66 -6.24 -9.41
C VAL A 326 -3.94 -4.79 -9.08
N GLU A 327 -3.80 -3.91 -10.06
CA GLU A 327 -4.08 -2.48 -9.93
C GLU A 327 -5.49 -2.17 -10.41
N VAL A 328 -6.32 -1.62 -9.52
CA VAL A 328 -7.71 -1.26 -9.80
C VAL A 328 -7.85 0.25 -9.75
N LEU A 329 -8.31 0.84 -10.85
CA LEU A 329 -8.54 2.27 -11.03
C LEU A 329 -10.03 2.48 -11.27
N TYR A 330 -10.68 3.29 -10.42
CA TYR A 330 -12.10 3.62 -10.52
C TYR A 330 -13.01 2.39 -10.69
N GLY A 331 -12.75 1.35 -9.88
CA GLY A 331 -13.52 0.10 -9.90
C GLY A 331 -13.21 -0.86 -11.04
N ARG A 332 -12.22 -0.58 -11.90
CA ARG A 332 -11.80 -1.46 -13.00
C ARG A 332 -10.33 -1.85 -12.90
N ALA A 333 -10.03 -3.15 -12.94
CA ALA A 333 -8.66 -3.63 -12.96
C ALA A 333 -7.96 -3.26 -14.28
N TYR A 334 -6.80 -2.60 -14.18
CA TYR A 334 -6.01 -2.14 -15.32
C TYR A 334 -4.92 -3.13 -15.71
N LEU A 335 -4.10 -3.61 -14.77
CA LEU A 335 -3.09 -4.64 -15.01
C LEU A 335 -2.72 -5.34 -13.70
N ALA A 336 -1.90 -6.39 -13.78
CA ALA A 336 -1.21 -6.95 -12.62
C ALA A 336 0.30 -6.94 -12.80
N VAL A 337 1.02 -6.97 -11.68
CA VAL A 337 2.45 -7.30 -11.64
C VAL A 337 2.64 -8.61 -10.89
N ALA A 338 3.30 -9.58 -11.52
CA ALA A 338 3.69 -10.81 -10.82
C ALA A 338 4.92 -10.55 -9.94
N ASN A 339 4.92 -11.12 -8.73
CA ASN A 339 6.00 -10.95 -7.77
C ASN A 339 6.89 -12.18 -7.64
N GLU A 340 6.36 -13.33 -7.25
CA GLU A 340 7.12 -14.58 -7.15
C GLU A 340 6.42 -15.66 -7.99
N PRO A 341 7.17 -16.53 -8.70
CA PRO A 341 8.62 -16.50 -8.94
C PRO A 341 9.04 -15.51 -10.05
N TYR A 342 8.08 -14.90 -10.77
CA TYR A 342 8.33 -14.09 -11.97
C TYR A 342 8.35 -12.59 -11.68
N LYS A 343 9.30 -12.15 -10.85
CA LYS A 343 9.31 -10.79 -10.32
C LYS A 343 9.37 -9.70 -11.38
N GLY A 344 8.36 -8.83 -11.36
CA GLY A 344 8.28 -7.66 -12.24
C GLY A 344 7.75 -7.97 -13.64
N THR A 345 7.16 -9.14 -13.83
CA THR A 345 6.36 -9.48 -15.01
C THR A 345 5.06 -8.68 -14.99
N ILE A 346 4.72 -8.01 -16.09
CA ILE A 346 3.45 -7.30 -16.25
C ILE A 346 2.44 -8.25 -16.91
N VAL A 347 1.23 -8.30 -16.37
CA VAL A 347 0.11 -9.04 -16.95
C VAL A 347 -1.01 -8.05 -17.23
N THR A 348 -1.23 -7.77 -18.49
CA THR A 348 -2.27 -6.84 -18.94
C THR A 348 -3.64 -7.53 -18.96
N ARG A 349 -4.72 -6.75 -18.86
CA ARG A 349 -6.09 -7.27 -18.84
C ARG A 349 -6.47 -8.00 -20.13
N ASN A 350 -5.91 -7.60 -21.27
CA ASN A 350 -6.13 -8.25 -22.57
C ASN A 350 -5.29 -9.53 -22.75
N GLY A 351 -4.59 -10.00 -21.72
CA GLY A 351 -3.82 -11.23 -21.78
C GLY A 351 -2.49 -11.10 -22.52
N VAL A 352 -1.82 -9.94 -22.46
CA VAL A 352 -0.39 -9.86 -22.79
C VAL A 352 0.42 -9.95 -21.50
N ILE A 353 1.37 -10.91 -21.47
CA ILE A 353 2.36 -11.05 -20.41
C ILE A 353 3.70 -10.49 -20.91
N GLU A 354 4.27 -9.54 -20.18
CA GLU A 354 5.58 -8.95 -20.45
C GLU A 354 6.57 -9.34 -19.37
N THR A 355 7.64 -10.04 -19.74
CA THR A 355 8.73 -10.41 -18.81
C THR A 355 10.02 -9.66 -19.11
N TYR A 356 10.88 -9.57 -18.10
CA TYR A 356 12.16 -8.85 -18.17
C TYR A 356 13.28 -9.76 -17.64
N PRO A 357 13.58 -10.87 -18.34
CA PRO A 357 14.31 -12.01 -17.78
C PRO A 357 15.79 -11.75 -17.52
N THR A 358 16.39 -10.75 -18.17
CA THR A 358 17.81 -10.41 -18.00
C THR A 358 18.00 -8.99 -17.48
N LEU A 359 19.15 -8.72 -16.87
CA LEU A 359 19.51 -7.36 -16.43
C LEU A 359 19.42 -6.34 -17.58
N LYS A 360 19.83 -6.73 -18.80
CA LYS A 360 19.69 -5.91 -20.01
C LYS A 360 18.22 -5.52 -20.23
N HIS A 361 17.30 -6.49 -20.27
CA HIS A 361 15.87 -6.24 -20.41
C HIS A 361 15.33 -5.32 -19.30
N GLN A 362 15.79 -5.50 -18.06
CA GLN A 362 15.36 -4.68 -16.93
C GLN A 362 15.87 -3.24 -16.99
N ILE A 363 17.11 -3.02 -17.44
CA ILE A 363 17.71 -1.67 -17.57
C ILE A 363 17.09 -0.93 -18.75
N THR A 364 16.93 -1.61 -19.89
CA THR A 364 16.36 -0.99 -21.09
C THR A 364 14.84 -0.94 -21.04
N ASN A 365 14.17 -1.67 -20.14
CA ASN A 365 12.71 -1.89 -20.20
C ASN A 365 12.27 -2.50 -21.56
N HIS A 366 13.09 -3.39 -22.12
CA HIS A 366 12.68 -4.20 -23.27
C HIS A 366 11.97 -5.46 -22.76
N ALA A 367 10.69 -5.62 -23.10
CA ALA A 367 9.88 -6.76 -22.68
C ALA A 367 10.02 -7.94 -23.64
N VAL A 368 10.08 -9.15 -23.08
CA VAL A 368 9.83 -10.41 -23.80
C VAL A 368 8.36 -10.78 -23.60
N LEU A 369 7.66 -11.13 -24.68
CA LEU A 369 6.21 -11.33 -24.65
C LEU A 369 5.85 -12.80 -24.48
N ASN A 370 4.84 -13.06 -23.65
CA ASN A 370 4.13 -14.33 -23.47
C ASN A 370 5.06 -15.56 -23.39
N PRO A 371 6.07 -15.54 -22.51
CA PRO A 371 7.01 -16.65 -22.46
C PRO A 371 6.31 -17.91 -21.91
N PRO A 372 6.68 -19.11 -22.40
CA PRO A 372 5.96 -20.35 -22.14
C PRO A 372 5.67 -20.65 -20.66
N GLU A 373 6.61 -20.30 -19.77
CA GLU A 373 6.53 -20.55 -18.34
C GLU A 373 5.40 -19.80 -17.61
N THR A 374 4.82 -18.79 -18.25
CA THR A 374 3.71 -17.98 -17.70
C THR A 374 2.38 -18.18 -18.42
N LYS A 375 2.35 -18.92 -19.54
CA LYS A 375 1.15 -19.10 -20.36
C LYS A 375 -0.03 -19.72 -19.62
N TRP A 376 0.26 -20.61 -18.67
CA TRP A 376 -0.77 -21.29 -17.87
C TRP A 376 -1.70 -20.31 -17.15
N VAL A 377 -1.22 -19.12 -16.78
CA VAL A 377 -2.05 -18.08 -16.13
C VAL A 377 -3.22 -17.68 -17.02
N GLN A 378 -3.00 -17.64 -18.33
CA GLN A 378 -4.03 -17.31 -19.32
C GLN A 378 -4.83 -18.54 -19.73
N GLU A 379 -4.13 -19.62 -20.11
CA GLU A 379 -4.74 -20.83 -20.67
C GLU A 379 -5.68 -21.54 -19.68
N GLU A 380 -5.39 -21.48 -18.38
CA GLU A 380 -6.24 -22.07 -17.35
C GLU A 380 -7.37 -21.14 -16.87
N GLY A 381 -7.45 -19.90 -17.39
CA GLY A 381 -8.52 -18.96 -17.06
C GLY A 381 -8.40 -18.30 -15.68
N HIS A 382 -7.18 -18.07 -15.16
CA HIS A 382 -6.99 -17.35 -13.89
C HIS A 382 -7.39 -15.89 -14.00
N LEU A 383 -7.02 -15.23 -15.10
CA LEU A 383 -7.12 -13.76 -15.22
C LEU A 383 -8.53 -13.20 -15.02
N PRO A 384 -9.60 -13.70 -15.67
CA PRO A 384 -10.94 -13.15 -15.46
C PRO A 384 -11.39 -13.19 -13.98
N LYS A 385 -11.05 -14.25 -13.27
CA LYS A 385 -11.40 -14.42 -11.85
C LYS A 385 -10.57 -13.52 -10.93
N VAL A 386 -9.28 -13.37 -11.23
CA VAL A 386 -8.37 -12.44 -10.53
C VAL A 386 -8.86 -10.99 -10.69
N TRP A 387 -9.26 -10.59 -11.90
CA TRP A 387 -9.81 -9.25 -12.15
C TRP A 387 -11.11 -9.03 -11.38
N ALA A 388 -12.07 -9.96 -11.47
CA ALA A 388 -13.34 -9.84 -10.77
C ALA A 388 -13.17 -9.77 -9.24
N LEU A 389 -12.25 -10.57 -8.68
CA LEU A 389 -11.95 -10.57 -7.26
C LEU A 389 -11.38 -9.23 -6.78
N ALA A 390 -10.42 -8.67 -7.53
CA ALA A 390 -9.81 -7.37 -7.21
C ALA A 390 -10.82 -6.21 -7.37
N GLU A 391 -11.61 -6.22 -8.44
CA GLU A 391 -12.66 -5.21 -8.68
C GLU A 391 -13.74 -5.24 -7.60
N ARG A 392 -14.14 -6.43 -7.13
CA ARG A 392 -15.07 -6.56 -6.00
C ARG A 392 -14.50 -5.92 -4.73
N ALA A 393 -13.23 -6.18 -4.41
CA ALA A 393 -12.57 -5.56 -3.26
C ALA A 393 -12.56 -4.03 -3.37
N ALA A 394 -12.20 -3.50 -4.54
CA ALA A 394 -12.23 -2.06 -4.79
C ALA A 394 -13.63 -1.48 -4.61
N LYS A 395 -14.67 -2.12 -5.18
CA LYS A 395 -16.06 -1.69 -5.05
C LYS A 395 -16.51 -1.58 -3.60
N ILE A 396 -16.20 -2.57 -2.77
CA ILE A 396 -16.58 -2.54 -1.34
C ILE A 396 -15.87 -1.39 -0.62
N MET A 397 -14.57 -1.18 -0.89
CA MET A 397 -13.82 -0.06 -0.29
C MET A 397 -14.22 1.30 -0.87
N ALA A 398 -14.87 1.32 -2.04
CA ALA A 398 -15.22 2.49 -2.82
C ALA A 398 -14.04 3.48 -3.00
N VAL A 399 -12.88 2.91 -3.29
CA VAL A 399 -11.60 3.60 -3.51
C VAL A 399 -11.43 4.00 -4.98
N ASP A 400 -10.80 5.13 -5.22
CA ASP A 400 -10.39 5.64 -6.54
C ASP A 400 -9.24 4.82 -7.15
N GLU A 401 -8.26 4.41 -6.34
CA GLU A 401 -7.23 3.43 -6.73
C GLU A 401 -6.84 2.51 -5.57
N VAL A 402 -6.62 1.24 -5.89
CA VAL A 402 -6.08 0.25 -4.95
C VAL A 402 -5.38 -0.89 -5.69
N ARG A 403 -4.29 -1.38 -5.09
CA ARG A 403 -3.68 -2.65 -5.45
C ARG A 403 -4.22 -3.79 -4.60
N ILE A 404 -4.57 -4.92 -5.20
CA ILE A 404 -4.96 -6.16 -4.52
C ILE A 404 -3.96 -7.27 -4.86
N ASP A 405 -3.33 -7.85 -3.84
CA ASP A 405 -2.33 -8.91 -3.99
C ASP A 405 -3.03 -10.27 -3.89
N ILE A 406 -3.03 -11.04 -4.98
CA ILE A 406 -3.79 -12.29 -5.12
C ILE A 406 -2.84 -13.44 -5.43
N PHE A 407 -2.85 -14.46 -4.59
CA PHE A 407 -2.22 -15.75 -4.90
C PHE A 407 -3.09 -16.56 -5.86
N ILE A 408 -2.43 -17.16 -6.85
CA ILE A 408 -3.00 -18.11 -7.79
C ILE A 408 -2.14 -19.37 -7.86
N ARG A 409 -2.72 -20.48 -8.30
CA ARG A 409 -2.05 -21.79 -8.35
C ARG A 409 -2.32 -22.50 -9.68
N ARG A 410 -1.28 -22.97 -10.33
CA ARG A 410 -1.38 -23.75 -11.57
C ARG A 410 -2.21 -25.01 -11.37
N GLY A 411 -3.09 -25.30 -12.32
CA GLY A 411 -4.05 -26.42 -12.28
C GLY A 411 -5.29 -26.17 -11.42
N ASP A 412 -5.39 -25.01 -10.74
CA ASP A 412 -6.55 -24.67 -9.92
C ASP A 412 -6.94 -23.19 -10.09
N PRO A 413 -7.67 -22.85 -11.17
CA PRO A 413 -8.15 -21.49 -11.39
C PRO A 413 -9.23 -21.04 -10.41
N ALA A 414 -9.78 -21.90 -9.56
CA ALA A 414 -10.71 -21.51 -8.50
C ALA A 414 -9.99 -21.19 -7.18
N GLY A 415 -8.81 -21.78 -6.96
CA GLY A 415 -7.96 -21.59 -5.79
C GLY A 415 -7.22 -20.26 -5.78
N LEU A 416 -7.95 -19.14 -5.79
CA LEU A 416 -7.41 -17.79 -5.61
C LEU A 416 -7.42 -17.40 -4.14
N ALA A 417 -6.50 -16.56 -3.69
CA ALA A 417 -6.56 -16.01 -2.34
C ALA A 417 -5.96 -14.61 -2.24
N ILE A 418 -6.72 -13.65 -1.71
CA ILE A 418 -6.22 -12.32 -1.37
C ILE A 418 -5.24 -12.44 -0.20
N ASN A 419 -4.06 -11.82 -0.36
CA ASN A 419 -3.01 -11.75 0.64
C ASN A 419 -3.01 -10.39 1.33
N GLU A 420 -2.96 -9.31 0.56
CA GLU A 420 -2.80 -7.93 1.02
C GLU A 420 -3.49 -6.94 0.04
N ASN A 421 -3.70 -5.69 0.47
CA ASN A 421 -4.00 -4.56 -0.42
C ASN A 421 -2.94 -3.45 -0.26
N SER A 422 -2.97 -2.44 -1.13
CA SER A 422 -2.21 -1.20 -0.97
C SER A 422 -2.91 0.00 -1.59
N LEU A 423 -3.09 1.08 -0.83
CA LEU A 423 -3.59 2.38 -1.29
C LEU A 423 -2.44 3.34 -1.65
N SER A 424 -1.20 2.90 -1.52
CA SER A 424 -0.02 3.71 -1.82
C SER A 424 1.06 2.86 -2.47
N SER A 425 0.68 2.13 -3.53
CA SER A 425 1.57 1.16 -4.14
C SER A 425 2.79 1.85 -4.78
N GLY A 426 3.98 1.51 -4.29
CA GLY A 426 5.26 1.92 -4.87
C GLY A 426 5.85 0.91 -5.85
N MET A 427 5.02 0.05 -6.45
CA MET A 427 5.48 -1.03 -7.32
C MET A 427 5.98 -0.49 -8.67
N GLY A 428 6.91 -1.22 -9.29
CA GLY A 428 7.43 -0.86 -10.61
C GLY A 428 6.59 -1.40 -11.75
N TYR A 429 5.77 -0.55 -12.38
CA TYR A 429 4.93 -0.89 -13.55
C TYR A 429 5.62 -0.71 -14.91
N ARG A 430 6.95 -0.56 -14.93
CA ARG A 430 7.74 -0.44 -16.18
C ARG A 430 7.22 0.69 -17.07
N MET A 431 7.03 0.44 -18.37
CA MET A 431 6.51 1.44 -19.32
C MET A 431 5.04 1.80 -19.08
N HIS A 432 4.30 1.03 -18.28
CA HIS A 432 2.90 1.31 -17.96
C HIS A 432 2.72 2.37 -16.87
N PHE A 433 3.78 2.68 -16.12
CA PHE A 433 3.74 3.56 -14.94
C PHE A 433 3.14 4.94 -15.22
N ASN A 434 3.59 5.60 -16.30
CA ASN A 434 3.08 6.93 -16.67
C ASN A 434 1.62 6.87 -17.14
N PHE A 435 1.24 5.82 -17.85
CA PHE A 435 -0.12 5.68 -18.36
C PHE A 435 -1.13 5.41 -17.25
N MET A 436 -0.78 4.59 -16.26
CA MET A 436 -1.59 4.40 -15.06
C MET A 436 -1.82 5.71 -14.31
N SER A 437 -0.75 6.49 -14.14
CA SER A 437 -0.83 7.81 -13.50
C SER A 437 -1.76 8.76 -14.25
N LYS A 438 -1.69 8.76 -15.59
CA LYS A 438 -2.58 9.56 -16.43
C LYS A 438 -4.05 9.17 -16.25
N VAL A 439 -4.37 7.87 -16.26
CA VAL A 439 -5.73 7.40 -15.98
C VAL A 439 -6.21 7.90 -14.63
N TRP A 440 -5.38 7.72 -13.58
CA TRP A 440 -5.74 8.12 -12.23
C TRP A 440 -5.96 9.64 -12.14
N ALA A 441 -5.03 10.45 -12.63
CA ALA A 441 -5.18 11.91 -12.62
C ALA A 441 -6.39 12.37 -13.44
N GLN A 442 -6.58 11.84 -14.65
CA GLN A 442 -7.66 12.26 -15.55
C GLN A 442 -9.04 11.95 -14.97
N GLY A 443 -9.22 10.83 -14.29
CA GLY A 443 -10.50 10.51 -13.64
C GLY A 443 -10.91 11.49 -12.53
N HIS A 444 -9.94 12.05 -11.80
CA HIS A 444 -10.19 13.12 -10.83
C HIS A 444 -10.47 14.45 -11.53
N LEU A 445 -9.62 14.82 -12.50
CA LEU A 445 -9.73 16.08 -13.22
C LEU A 445 -11.07 16.22 -13.95
N GLU A 446 -11.53 15.15 -14.58
CA GLU A 446 -12.79 15.12 -15.33
C GLU A 446 -13.97 14.60 -14.52
N ARG A 447 -13.76 14.29 -13.22
CA ARG A 447 -14.77 13.72 -12.31
C ARG A 447 -15.53 12.54 -12.94
N TRP A 448 -14.79 11.53 -13.37
CA TRP A 448 -15.39 10.33 -13.97
C TRP A 448 -16.21 9.49 -13.01
N TYR A 449 -16.45 9.89 -11.77
CA TYR A 449 -17.11 9.08 -10.76
C TYR A 449 -18.11 9.93 -9.95
N LYS A 450 -19.00 9.25 -9.23
CA LYS A 450 -19.87 9.88 -8.22
C LYS A 450 -19.18 9.87 -6.88
N THR A 451 -19.54 10.80 -5.99
CA THR A 451 -19.04 10.80 -4.62
C THR A 451 -20.13 10.35 -3.64
N TYR A 452 -19.71 9.70 -2.55
CA TYR A 452 -20.56 9.46 -1.38
C TYR A 452 -19.73 9.58 -0.10
N SER A 453 -20.40 9.75 1.03
CA SER A 453 -19.80 9.73 2.36
C SER A 453 -20.46 8.65 3.20
N SER A 454 -19.72 8.08 4.14
CA SER A 454 -20.24 7.14 5.13
C SER A 454 -19.57 7.39 6.48
N GLU A 455 -20.37 7.39 7.55
CA GLU A 455 -19.86 7.43 8.92
C GLU A 455 -19.17 6.12 9.31
N VAL A 456 -19.47 5.01 8.63
CA VAL A 456 -18.83 3.72 8.88
C VAL A 456 -17.41 3.76 8.30
N PRO A 457 -16.35 3.47 9.09
CA PRO A 457 -15.00 3.36 8.57
C PRO A 457 -14.87 2.29 7.48
N ILE A 458 -14.05 2.54 6.46
CA ILE A 458 -13.93 1.70 5.26
C ILE A 458 -13.42 0.29 5.59
N TYR A 459 -12.55 0.15 6.59
CA TYR A 459 -12.11 -1.17 7.07
C TYR A 459 -13.22 -1.96 7.79
N LEU A 460 -14.37 -1.33 8.07
CA LEU A 460 -15.58 -1.97 8.57
C LEU A 460 -16.64 -2.24 7.48
N HIS A 461 -16.49 -1.65 6.29
CA HIS A 461 -17.47 -1.78 5.21
C HIS A 461 -17.73 -3.22 4.80
N THR A 462 -18.96 -3.45 4.37
CA THR A 462 -19.47 -4.61 3.66
C THR A 462 -20.05 -4.21 2.31
N GLU A 463 -20.49 -5.18 1.49
CA GLU A 463 -21.21 -4.87 0.25
C GLU A 463 -22.46 -3.99 0.49
N VAL A 464 -23.11 -4.12 1.66
CA VAL A 464 -24.30 -3.34 2.02
C VAL A 464 -23.95 -1.88 2.31
N ASP A 465 -22.72 -1.58 2.73
CA ASP A 465 -22.27 -0.21 3.03
C ASP A 465 -21.80 0.53 1.77
N SER A 466 -21.57 -0.20 0.68
CA SER A 466 -21.02 0.36 -0.55
C SER A 466 -22.11 0.67 -1.59
N PRO A 467 -22.15 1.90 -2.12
CA PRO A 467 -23.09 2.28 -3.19
C PRO A 467 -22.77 1.63 -4.55
N ASN A 468 -21.69 0.85 -4.64
CA ASN A 468 -21.26 0.19 -5.87
C ASN A 468 -21.88 -1.20 -6.09
N PHE A 469 -22.83 -1.61 -5.23
CA PHE A 469 -23.60 -2.84 -5.35
C PHE A 469 -25.10 -2.53 -5.45
N ASP A 470 -25.80 -3.29 -6.29
CA ASP A 470 -27.26 -3.21 -6.45
C ASP A 470 -27.91 -3.70 -5.15
N GLY A 471 -28.34 -2.76 -4.30
CA GLY A 471 -28.76 -3.02 -2.91
C GLY A 471 -28.02 -2.17 -1.87
N GLY A 472 -27.14 -1.26 -2.30
CA GLY A 472 -26.56 -0.23 -1.44
C GLY A 472 -27.63 0.51 -0.62
N PRO A 473 -27.24 1.18 0.48
CA PRO A 473 -28.21 1.68 1.44
C PRO A 473 -29.17 2.60 0.70
N VAL A 474 -30.45 2.19 0.65
CA VAL A 474 -31.53 3.03 0.16
C VAL A 474 -31.36 4.35 0.90
N LYS A 475 -31.15 5.44 0.16
CA LYS A 475 -31.03 6.78 0.72
C LYS A 475 -32.32 7.07 1.51
N GLY A 476 -32.33 6.74 2.79
CA GLY A 476 -33.11 7.46 3.77
C GLY A 476 -32.42 8.81 3.89
N THR A 477 -32.99 9.82 3.24
CA THR A 477 -32.73 11.22 3.53
C THR A 477 -32.86 11.44 5.04
N PRO A 478 -31.81 11.82 5.77
CA PRO A 478 -31.98 12.37 7.10
C PRO A 478 -32.27 13.86 6.93
N GLU A 479 -33.54 14.21 6.76
CA GLU A 479 -34.15 15.55 6.98
C GLU A 479 -35.46 15.66 6.17
N GLN A 480 -36.58 15.32 6.81
CA GLN A 480 -37.91 15.94 6.69
C GLN A 480 -38.91 15.09 7.50
N ASP A 481 -38.87 15.25 8.82
CA ASP A 481 -39.98 15.12 9.78
C ASP A 481 -39.44 15.06 11.22
N ILE A 482 -38.93 16.20 11.70
CA ILE A 482 -39.08 16.72 13.07
C ILE A 482 -39.32 18.22 12.95
#